data_AF-A0A1T4YAU0-F1
#
_entry.id   AF-A0A1T4YAU0-F1
#
_cell.length_a   1.000
_cell.length_b   1.000
_cell.length_c   1.000
_cell.angle_alpha   90.00
_cell.angle_beta   90.00
_cell.angle_gamma   90.00
#
_symmetry.space_group_name_H-M   'P 1'
#
loop_
_entity.id
_entity.type
_entity.pdbx_description
1 polymer ?
#
loop_
_entity_poly.entity_id
_entity_poly.type
_entity_poly.pdbx_seq_one_letter_code
_entity_poly.pdbx_strand_id
1 'polypeptide(L)'
;PDVIGQLNATLLQELQPPCRNAFIENDARTDAGSPILFSYLPDLPRMFRFLSALELLQMKGAILCFDFQADALRSLCGDKVELQTIDFAEFERRFFSNP
;
A
#
# COMPACT_ATOMS: atom_id res chain seq x y z
N PRO A 1 -3.13 20.42 3.15
CA PRO A 1 -3.18 19.03 2.62
C PRO A 1 -4.15 18.19 3.45
N ASP A 2 -5.00 17.41 2.79
CA ASP A 2 -5.83 16.41 3.45
C ASP A 2 -4.92 15.39 4.18
N VAL A 3 -5.40 14.83 5.30
CA VAL A 3 -4.60 13.94 6.17
C VAL A 3 -3.99 12.76 5.38
N ILE A 4 -4.73 12.26 4.39
CA ILE A 4 -4.24 11.19 3.52
C ILE A 4 -3.06 11.65 2.66
N GLY A 5 -3.13 12.84 2.06
CA GLY A 5 -1.98 13.40 1.34
C GLY A 5 -0.71 13.52 2.19
N GLN A 6 -0.84 13.82 3.48
CA GLN A 6 0.29 13.89 4.41
C GLN A 6 0.83 12.50 4.76
N LEU A 7 -0.05 11.52 4.95
CA LEU A 7 0.33 10.12 5.15
C LEU A 7 1.10 9.59 3.92
N ASN A 8 0.56 9.80 2.71
CA ASN A 8 1.21 9.41 1.46
C ASN A 8 2.62 10.00 1.37
N ALA A 9 2.77 11.30 1.63
CA ALA A 9 4.05 11.97 1.58
C ALA A 9 5.05 11.41 2.61
N THR A 10 4.58 11.07 3.81
CA THR A 10 5.41 10.47 4.87
C THR A 10 5.89 9.09 4.47
N LEU A 11 5.00 8.22 3.96
CA LEU A 11 5.36 6.88 3.53
C LEU A 11 6.34 6.89 2.34
N LEU A 12 6.16 7.84 1.42
CA LEU A 12 7.04 8.00 0.26
C LEU A 12 8.44 8.54 0.60
N GLN A 13 8.71 8.99 1.84
CA GLN A 13 10.07 9.33 2.26
C GLN A 13 10.95 8.09 2.41
N GLU A 14 10.35 6.95 2.74
CA GLU A 14 11.03 5.67 2.99
C GLU A 14 10.90 4.69 1.80
N LEU A 15 10.22 5.10 0.72
CA LEU A 15 9.91 4.25 -0.42
C LEU A 15 10.26 4.91 -1.76
N GLN A 16 10.54 4.10 -2.77
CA GLN A 16 10.77 4.61 -4.11
C GLN A 16 9.44 5.07 -4.74
N PRO A 17 9.43 6.18 -5.49
CA PRO A 17 8.22 6.66 -6.15
C PRO A 17 7.73 5.67 -7.22
N PRO A 18 6.44 5.75 -7.58
CA PRO A 18 5.86 4.87 -8.59
C PRO A 18 6.44 5.20 -9.98
N CYS A 19 6.51 4.19 -10.84
CA CYS A 19 6.97 4.38 -12.22
C CYS A 19 5.80 4.78 -13.12
N ARG A 20 5.89 5.93 -13.82
CA ARG A 20 4.83 6.42 -14.72
C ARG A 20 4.42 5.46 -15.84
N ASN A 21 5.30 4.54 -16.25
CA ASN A 21 5.06 3.56 -17.30
C ASN A 21 5.10 2.12 -16.77
N ALA A 22 4.82 1.91 -15.48
CA ALA A 22 4.74 0.57 -14.92
C ALA A 22 3.56 -0.19 -15.53
N PHE A 23 3.77 -1.47 -15.85
CA PHE A 23 2.69 -2.38 -16.26
C PHE A 23 1.71 -2.69 -15.10
N ILE A 24 2.13 -2.40 -13.87
CA ILE A 24 1.38 -2.60 -12.64
C ILE A 24 1.05 -1.23 -12.06
N GLU A 25 -0.23 -0.97 -11.80
CA GLU A 25 -0.67 0.21 -11.05
C GLU A 25 -0.18 0.11 -9.60
N ASN A 26 0.65 1.04 -9.13
CA ASN A 26 1.20 1.01 -7.77
C ASN A 26 1.45 2.43 -7.23
N ASP A 27 1.49 2.58 -5.90
CA ASP A 27 1.72 3.87 -5.22
C ASP A 27 3.19 4.11 -4.92
N ALA A 28 3.93 3.04 -4.66
CA ALA A 28 5.35 3.09 -4.32
C ALA A 28 6.05 1.80 -4.74
N ARG A 29 7.38 1.75 -4.60
CA ARG A 29 8.17 0.55 -4.80
C ARG A 29 9.16 0.38 -3.67
N THR A 30 9.50 -0.86 -3.37
CA THR A 30 10.68 -1.17 -2.56
C THR A 30 11.95 -0.76 -3.30
N ASP A 31 13.08 -0.71 -2.61
CA ASP A 31 14.39 -0.50 -3.24
C ASP A 31 14.77 -1.59 -4.26
N ALA A 32 14.26 -2.81 -4.05
CA ALA A 32 14.38 -3.91 -5.01
C ALA A 32 13.46 -3.76 -6.24
N GLY A 33 12.62 -2.72 -6.28
CA GLY A 33 11.71 -2.43 -7.38
C GLY A 33 10.35 -3.14 -7.31
N SER A 34 10.11 -4.00 -6.32
CA SER A 34 8.80 -4.63 -6.12
C SER A 34 7.73 -3.58 -5.86
N PRO A 35 6.57 -3.67 -6.53
CA PRO A 35 5.53 -2.66 -6.43
C PRO A 35 4.76 -2.78 -5.10
N ILE A 36 4.33 -1.64 -4.59
CA ILE A 36 3.58 -1.49 -3.34
C ILE A 36 2.29 -0.72 -3.64
N LEU A 37 1.16 -1.28 -3.21
CA LEU A 37 -0.13 -0.60 -3.25
C LEU A 37 -0.51 -0.12 -1.85
N PHE A 38 -0.89 1.15 -1.72
CA PHE A 38 -1.47 1.70 -0.51
C PHE A 38 -2.97 1.39 -0.48
N SER A 39 -3.41 0.62 0.51
CA SER A 39 -4.78 0.10 0.62
C SER A 39 -5.46 0.48 1.94
N TYR A 40 -5.05 1.57 2.56
CA TYR A 40 -5.76 2.14 3.72
C TYR A 40 -7.06 2.87 3.37
N LEU A 41 -7.29 3.18 2.09
CA LEU A 41 -8.58 3.61 1.55
C LEU A 41 -9.30 2.45 0.84
N PRO A 42 -10.65 2.39 0.89
CA PRO A 42 -11.40 1.32 0.24
C PRO A 42 -11.48 1.53 -1.28
N ASP A 43 -10.56 0.93 -2.02
CA ASP A 43 -10.62 0.81 -3.48
C ASP A 43 -10.38 -0.65 -3.92
N LEU A 44 -11.41 -1.48 -3.73
CA LEU A 44 -11.36 -2.89 -4.10
C LEU A 44 -11.05 -3.13 -5.58
N PRO A 45 -11.65 -2.40 -6.56
CA PRO A 45 -11.29 -2.56 -7.96
C PRO A 45 -9.80 -2.35 -8.24
N ARG A 46 -9.18 -1.33 -7.65
CA ARG A 46 -7.74 -1.07 -7.78
C ARG A 46 -6.90 -2.19 -7.18
N MET A 47 -7.28 -2.66 -6.00
CA MET A 47 -6.61 -3.79 -5.37
C MET A 47 -6.68 -5.06 -6.24
N PHE A 48 -7.86 -5.41 -6.79
CA PHE A 48 -7.96 -6.58 -7.67
C PHE A 48 -7.15 -6.45 -8.96
N ARG A 49 -7.05 -5.24 -9.55
CA ARG A 49 -6.14 -5.01 -10.69
C ARG A 49 -4.69 -5.25 -10.31
N PHE A 50 -4.26 -4.76 -9.15
CA PHE A 50 -2.91 -4.97 -8.63
C PHE A 50 -2.61 -6.46 -8.41
N LEU A 51 -3.49 -7.17 -7.69
CA LEU A 51 -3.36 -8.61 -7.44
C LEU A 51 -3.28 -9.41 -8.74
N SER A 52 -4.18 -9.13 -9.68
CA SER A 52 -4.20 -9.81 -10.98
C SER A 52 -2.93 -9.56 -11.79
N ALA A 53 -2.40 -8.33 -11.75
CA ALA A 53 -1.18 -7.98 -12.47
C ALA A 53 0.06 -8.69 -11.89
N LEU A 54 0.14 -8.84 -10.56
CA LEU A 54 1.21 -9.61 -9.91
C LEU A 54 1.18 -11.09 -10.33
N GLU A 55 0.00 -11.70 -10.34
CA GLU A 55 -0.18 -13.09 -10.79
C GLU A 55 0.19 -13.25 -12.28
N LEU A 56 -0.31 -12.38 -13.16
CA LEU A 56 -0.02 -12.43 -14.60
C LEU A 56 1.47 -12.29 -14.91
N LEU A 57 2.17 -11.41 -14.19
CA LEU A 57 3.60 -11.15 -14.39
C LEU A 57 4.50 -12.07 -13.55
N GLN A 58 3.92 -12.99 -12.78
CA GLN A 58 4.63 -13.88 -11.85
C GLN A 58 5.55 -13.13 -10.88
N MET A 59 5.15 -11.91 -10.50
CA MET A 59 5.93 -10.98 -9.68
C MET A 59 5.40 -10.96 -8.24
N LYS A 60 6.29 -10.71 -7.28
CA LYS A 60 5.90 -10.41 -5.89
C LYS A 60 5.68 -8.91 -5.69
N GLY A 61 4.70 -8.55 -4.87
CA GLY A 61 4.44 -7.17 -4.47
C GLY A 61 4.03 -7.08 -3.01
N ALA A 62 3.75 -5.87 -2.55
CA ALA A 62 3.25 -5.64 -1.20
C ALA A 62 1.98 -4.79 -1.19
N ILE A 63 1.14 -5.01 -0.19
CA ILE A 63 0.00 -4.16 0.14
C ILE A 63 0.28 -3.54 1.50
N LEU A 64 0.19 -2.23 1.58
CA LEU A 64 0.30 -1.47 2.83
C LEU A 64 -1.08 -1.00 3.26
N CYS A 65 -1.59 -1.50 4.39
CA CYS A 65 -2.88 -1.13 4.97
C CYS A 65 -2.75 -0.77 6.44
N PHE A 66 -3.83 -0.36 7.11
CA PHE A 66 -3.81 -0.28 8.57
C PHE A 66 -3.89 -1.68 9.20
N ASP A 67 -3.35 -1.82 10.41
CA ASP A 67 -3.40 -3.03 11.23
C ASP A 67 -4.82 -3.62 11.37
N PHE A 68 -5.84 -2.80 11.63
CA PHE A 68 -7.23 -3.24 11.76
C PHE A 68 -7.85 -3.77 10.46
N GLN A 69 -7.24 -3.49 9.30
CA GLN A 69 -7.69 -3.99 7.99
C GLN A 69 -6.99 -5.30 7.61
N ALA A 70 -5.90 -5.65 8.29
CA ALA A 70 -4.99 -6.69 7.86
C ALA A 70 -5.67 -8.05 7.73
N ASP A 71 -6.50 -8.43 8.71
CA ASP A 71 -7.17 -9.73 8.71
C ASP A 71 -8.22 -9.84 7.60
N ALA A 72 -8.91 -8.73 7.27
CA ALA A 72 -9.86 -8.70 6.16
C ALA A 72 -9.13 -8.88 4.82
N LEU A 73 -8.02 -8.16 4.62
CA LEU A 73 -7.26 -8.19 3.38
C LEU A 73 -6.44 -9.47 3.20
N ARG A 74 -6.02 -10.12 4.29
CA ARG A 74 -5.23 -11.36 4.24
C ARG A 74 -5.92 -12.46 3.43
N SER A 75 -7.25 -12.56 3.50
CA SER A 75 -8.04 -13.52 2.70
C SER A 75 -8.02 -13.26 1.19
N LEU A 76 -7.75 -12.01 0.79
CA LEU A 76 -7.69 -11.56 -0.60
C LEU A 76 -6.26 -11.60 -1.14
N CYS A 77 -5.26 -11.61 -0.25
CA CYS A 77 -3.86 -11.68 -0.60
C CYS A 77 -3.46 -13.15 -0.84
N GLY A 78 -2.98 -13.46 -2.05
CA GLY A 78 -2.33 -14.73 -2.35
C GLY A 78 -0.85 -14.75 -1.96
N ASP A 79 -0.15 -15.84 -2.31
CA ASP A 79 1.26 -16.07 -1.95
C ASP A 79 2.26 -15.07 -2.57
N LYS A 80 1.80 -14.29 -3.56
CA LYS A 80 2.59 -13.27 -4.25
C LYS A 80 2.60 -11.92 -3.52
N VAL A 81 1.77 -11.74 -2.51
CA VAL A 81 1.61 -10.46 -1.81
C VAL A 81 2.09 -10.56 -0.37
N GLU A 82 3.00 -9.66 -0.02
CA GLU A 82 3.33 -9.39 1.37
C GLU A 82 2.39 -8.32 1.92
N LEU A 83 1.75 -8.60 3.06
CA LEU A 83 0.91 -7.63 3.72
C LEU A 83 1.74 -6.88 4.77
N GLN A 84 1.86 -5.56 4.60
CA GLN A 84 2.52 -4.65 5.51
C GLN A 84 1.46 -3.77 6.20
N THR A 85 1.70 -3.41 7.46
CA THR A 85 0.71 -2.71 8.27
C THR A 85 1.25 -1.40 8.82
N ILE A 86 0.37 -0.41 8.86
CA ILE A 86 0.53 0.84 9.59
C ILE A 86 -0.22 0.69 10.90
N ASP A 87 0.43 0.99 12.02
CA ASP A 87 -0.22 1.07 13.33
C ASP A 87 -1.20 2.26 13.32
N PHE A 88 -2.50 1.96 13.43
CA PHE A 88 -3.52 3.00 13.38
C PHE A 88 -3.46 3.93 14.60
N ALA A 89 -3.14 3.42 15.78
CA ALA A 89 -3.01 4.23 16.99
C ALA A 89 -1.80 5.17 16.94
N GLU A 90 -0.68 4.72 16.34
CA GLU A 90 0.48 5.56 16.04
C GLU A 90 0.13 6.66 15.03
N PHE A 91 -0.62 6.31 13.98
CA PHE A 91 -1.13 7.27 13.00
C PHE A 91 -2.03 8.33 13.66
N GLU A 92 -3.03 7.95 14.46
CA GLU A 92 -3.90 8.91 15.13
C GLU A 92 -3.13 9.85 16.05
N ARG A 93 -2.15 9.32 16.80
CA ARG A 93 -1.27 10.11 17.66
C ARG A 93 -0.48 11.16 16.86
N ARG A 94 0.08 10.79 15.71
CA ARG A 94 0.92 11.72 14.92
C ARG A 94 0.12 12.74 14.12
N PHE A 95 -1.02 12.35 13.56
CA PHE A 95 -1.74 13.16 12.58
C PHE A 95 -2.96 13.88 13.15
N PHE A 96 -3.49 13.48 14.32
CA PHE A 96 -4.63 14.14 14.97
C PHE A 96 -4.33 14.73 16.35
N SER A 97 -3.18 14.43 16.97
CA SER A 97 -2.87 14.94 18.33
C SER A 97 -2.06 16.25 18.34
N ASN A 98 -1.83 16.86 17.18
CA ASN A 98 -1.22 18.19 17.08
C ASN A 98 -2.29 19.20 16.62
N PRO A 99 -2.81 20.07 17.52
CA PRO A 99 -3.70 21.16 17.13
C PRO A 99 -3.00 22.22 16.26
#